data_AF-A0A3A8FPK9-F1
#
_entry.id   AF-A0A3A8FPK9-F1
#
_cell.length_a   1.000
_cell.length_b   1.000
_cell.length_c   1.000
_cell.angle_alpha   90.00
_cell.angle_beta   90.00
_cell.angle_gamma   90.00
#
_symmetry.space_group_name_H-M   'P 1'
#
loop_
_entity.id
_entity.type
_entity.pdbx_description
1 polymer ?
#
loop_
_entity_poly.entity_id
_entity_poly.type
_entity_poly.pdbx_seq_one_letter_code
_entity_poly.pdbx_strand_id
1 'polypeptide(L)'
;MRSDTSIPLLPCVELASTLEFYALLGFEVTYQQRSPNPYAATQRGGAQLHFFGLKGLDPLKAFSSCLIIVDEVEALHARFLAALKKAYGRTPVRGLPRMTRMRKGQTRFTLTDPSGNALMFIRRDEPDGYGDDGKTPTSILGKALKTARRLRDFKGDDAAAAKVLDAALKKPDAGTEQEREQALADRAELAVALGEVPDPASL
;
A
#
# COMPACT_ATOMS: atom_id res chain seq x y z
N MET A 1 9.06 17.73 -28.41
CA MET A 1 10.06 17.61 -27.32
C MET A 1 9.71 16.40 -26.50
N ARG A 2 10.67 15.52 -26.16
CA ARG A 2 10.46 14.56 -25.08
C ARG A 2 10.57 15.35 -23.78
N SER A 3 9.52 15.37 -22.98
CA SER A 3 9.57 15.92 -21.63
C SER A 3 10.41 15.02 -20.74
N ASP A 4 11.08 15.61 -19.75
CA ASP A 4 11.79 14.84 -18.73
C ASP A 4 10.83 13.86 -18.04
N THR A 5 11.36 12.69 -17.66
CA THR A 5 10.61 11.64 -16.98
C THR A 5 11.36 11.19 -15.75
N SER A 6 10.66 11.08 -14.62
CA SER A 6 11.20 10.48 -13.40
C SER A 6 10.85 9.00 -13.33
N ILE A 7 11.83 8.14 -13.05
CA ILE A 7 11.60 6.70 -12.88
C ILE A 7 12.09 6.30 -11.49
N PRO A 8 11.21 5.78 -10.61
CA PRO A 8 11.62 5.27 -9.32
C PRO A 8 12.48 4.03 -9.49
N LEU A 9 13.56 3.97 -8.71
CA LEU A 9 14.47 2.84 -8.63
C LEU A 9 14.36 2.22 -7.23
N LEU A 10 13.73 1.05 -7.14
CA LEU A 10 13.37 0.39 -5.89
C LEU A 10 14.38 -0.72 -5.54
N PRO A 11 14.83 -0.83 -4.27
CA PRO A 11 15.69 -1.92 -3.85
C PRO A 11 14.92 -3.24 -3.83
N CYS A 12 15.60 -4.34 -4.15
CA CYS A 12 15.04 -5.67 -3.99
C CYS A 12 16.07 -6.64 -3.40
N VAL A 13 15.57 -7.67 -2.72
CA VAL A 13 16.41 -8.77 -2.21
C VAL A 13 16.94 -9.61 -3.38
N GLU A 14 16.06 -9.96 -4.31
CA GLU A 14 16.37 -10.79 -5.48
C GLU A 14 15.48 -10.36 -6.66
N LEU A 15 16.05 -10.34 -7.87
CA LEU A 15 15.34 -9.86 -9.05
C LEU A 15 14.27 -10.81 -9.54
N ALA A 16 14.54 -12.12 -9.65
CA ALA A 16 13.58 -13.08 -10.18
C ALA A 16 12.27 -13.08 -9.37
N SER A 17 12.34 -13.19 -8.04
CA SER A 17 11.12 -13.15 -7.20
C SER A 17 10.39 -11.81 -7.27
N THR A 18 11.13 -10.72 -7.45
CA THR A 18 10.55 -9.38 -7.64
C THR A 18 9.82 -9.31 -8.98
N LEU A 19 10.46 -9.71 -10.08
CA LEU A 19 9.87 -9.67 -11.41
C LEU A 19 8.66 -10.61 -11.53
N GLU A 20 8.70 -11.79 -10.92
CA GLU A 20 7.55 -12.70 -10.83
C GLU A 20 6.36 -12.02 -10.14
N PHE A 21 6.59 -11.36 -9.00
CA PHE A 21 5.53 -10.63 -8.28
C PHE A 21 4.92 -9.50 -9.13
N TYR A 22 5.76 -8.66 -9.76
CA TYR A 22 5.26 -7.56 -10.58
C TYR A 22 4.57 -8.05 -11.87
N ALA A 23 4.99 -9.19 -12.43
CA ALA A 23 4.31 -9.83 -13.55
C ALA A 23 2.88 -10.26 -13.21
N LEU A 24 2.61 -10.74 -11.99
CA LEU A 24 1.23 -11.04 -11.53
C LEU A 24 0.33 -9.81 -11.59
N LEU A 25 0.90 -8.62 -11.44
CA LEU A 25 0.22 -7.34 -11.42
C LEU A 25 0.15 -6.69 -12.82
N GLY A 26 0.59 -7.42 -13.85
CA GLY A 26 0.58 -6.99 -15.25
C GLY A 26 1.71 -6.02 -15.61
N PHE A 27 2.79 -5.98 -14.84
CA PHE A 27 4.02 -5.32 -15.29
C PHE A 27 4.82 -6.25 -16.21
N GLU A 28 5.29 -5.70 -17.32
CA GLU A 28 6.14 -6.39 -18.28
C GLU A 28 7.60 -6.00 -18.05
N VAL A 29 8.51 -6.96 -18.19
CA VAL A 29 9.96 -6.71 -18.11
C VAL A 29 10.43 -6.11 -19.43
N THR A 30 10.94 -4.89 -19.39
CA THR A 30 11.45 -4.18 -20.58
C THR A 30 12.97 -4.24 -20.68
N TYR A 31 13.65 -4.51 -19.57
CA TYR A 31 15.10 -4.74 -19.52
C TYR A 31 15.47 -5.56 -18.28
N GLN A 32 16.48 -6.43 -18.41
CA GLN A 32 17.02 -7.18 -17.27
C GLN A 32 18.54 -7.41 -17.43
N GLN A 33 19.27 -7.13 -16.37
CA GLN A 33 20.68 -7.47 -16.21
C GLN A 33 20.87 -8.22 -14.89
N ARG A 34 21.43 -9.43 -14.94
CA ARG A 34 21.66 -10.25 -13.74
C ARG A 34 23.03 -10.01 -13.09
N SER A 35 24.04 -9.64 -13.88
CA SER A 35 25.43 -9.50 -13.45
C SER A 35 26.13 -8.43 -14.30
N PRO A 36 27.14 -7.70 -13.77
CA PRO A 36 27.61 -7.72 -12.37
C PRO A 36 26.66 -7.00 -11.40
N ASN A 37 25.80 -6.11 -11.91
CA ASN A 37 24.86 -5.34 -11.11
C ASN A 37 23.44 -5.81 -11.43
N PRO A 38 22.77 -6.52 -10.52
CA PRO A 38 21.37 -6.91 -10.68
C PRO A 38 20.51 -5.67 -10.87
N TYR A 39 19.93 -5.54 -12.05
CA TYR A 39 19.03 -4.47 -12.42
C TYR A 39 17.89 -4.98 -13.31
N ALA A 40 16.69 -4.43 -13.16
CA ALA A 40 15.61 -4.65 -14.10
C ALA A 40 14.75 -3.40 -14.30
N ALA A 41 14.20 -3.25 -15.49
CA ALA A 41 13.18 -2.27 -15.81
C ALA A 41 11.86 -2.97 -16.11
N THR A 42 10.77 -2.40 -15.62
CA THR A 42 9.42 -2.91 -15.84
C THR A 42 8.46 -1.80 -16.21
N GLN A 43 7.38 -2.15 -16.90
CA GLN A 43 6.36 -1.21 -17.34
C GLN A 43 4.95 -1.80 -17.21
N ARG A 44 3.99 -0.98 -16.78
CA ARG A 44 2.55 -1.27 -16.85
C ARG A 44 1.81 -0.03 -17.30
N GLY A 45 1.33 -0.03 -18.55
CA GLY A 45 0.75 1.17 -19.17
C GLY A 45 1.77 2.32 -19.17
N GLY A 46 1.41 3.46 -18.59
CA GLY A 46 2.30 4.63 -18.46
C GLY A 46 3.27 4.58 -17.27
N ALA A 47 3.15 3.61 -16.36
CA ALA A 47 3.99 3.53 -15.16
C ALA A 47 5.24 2.69 -15.43
N GLN A 48 6.41 3.21 -15.09
CA GLN A 48 7.70 2.51 -15.12
C GLN A 48 8.24 2.34 -13.71
N LEU A 49 8.72 1.14 -13.40
CA LEU A 49 9.39 0.83 -12.14
C LEU A 49 10.69 0.10 -12.45
N HIS A 50 11.79 0.61 -11.91
CA HIS A 50 13.08 -0.07 -12.00
C HIS A 50 13.44 -0.68 -10.65
N PHE A 51 14.23 -1.75 -10.70
CA PHE A 51 14.67 -2.49 -9.53
C PHE A 51 16.18 -2.70 -9.56
N PHE A 52 16.81 -2.68 -8.39
CA PHE A 52 18.20 -3.05 -8.21
C PHE A 52 18.37 -4.00 -7.03
N GLY A 53 19.31 -4.94 -7.14
CA GLY A 53 19.63 -5.84 -6.03
C GLY A 53 20.38 -5.10 -4.92
N LEU A 54 19.89 -5.17 -3.69
CA LEU A 54 20.55 -4.58 -2.51
C LEU A 54 20.92 -5.68 -1.50
N LYS A 55 22.22 -5.95 -1.38
CA LYS A 55 22.75 -6.94 -0.44
C LYS A 55 22.43 -6.55 1.00
N GLY A 56 21.86 -7.48 1.76
CA GLY A 56 21.53 -7.26 3.17
C GLY A 56 20.29 -6.40 3.41
N LEU A 57 19.48 -6.12 2.38
CA LEU A 57 18.17 -5.53 2.57
C LEU A 57 17.35 -6.41 3.52
N ASP A 58 16.85 -5.81 4.59
CA ASP A 58 15.84 -6.38 5.50
C ASP A 58 14.46 -5.87 5.03
N PRO A 59 13.64 -6.71 4.37
CA PRO A 59 12.35 -6.28 3.82
C PRO A 59 11.40 -5.71 4.89
N LEU A 60 11.54 -6.14 6.14
CA LEU A 60 10.68 -5.68 7.24
C LEU A 60 11.08 -4.28 7.75
N LYS A 61 12.24 -3.78 7.34
CA LYS A 61 12.74 -2.44 7.69
C LYS A 61 12.85 -1.52 6.47
N ALA A 62 12.40 -1.98 5.30
CA ALA A 62 12.36 -1.17 4.09
C ALA A 62 11.40 0.01 4.27
N PHE A 63 11.81 1.17 3.78
CA PHE A 63 11.05 2.43 3.83
C PHE A 63 10.86 3.05 2.44
N SER A 64 11.25 2.33 1.39
CA SER A 64 11.12 2.77 0.01
C SER A 64 9.65 2.81 -0.38
N SER A 65 9.21 3.95 -0.93
CA SER A 65 7.83 4.16 -1.34
C SER A 65 7.74 4.76 -2.75
N CYS A 66 6.71 4.39 -3.50
CA CYS A 66 6.40 4.94 -4.81
C CYS A 66 4.91 5.30 -4.89
N LEU A 67 4.61 6.48 -5.45
CA LEU A 67 3.25 6.88 -5.78
C LEU A 67 2.98 6.61 -7.27
N ILE A 68 1.89 5.94 -7.58
CA ILE A 68 1.45 5.67 -8.95
C ILE A 68 0.05 6.24 -9.13
N ILE A 69 -0.06 7.27 -9.97
CA ILE A 69 -1.34 7.91 -10.27
C ILE A 69 -2.08 7.10 -11.34
N VAL A 70 -3.34 6.75 -11.05
CA VAL A 70 -4.19 5.90 -11.88
C VAL A 70 -5.58 6.50 -12.02
N ASP A 71 -6.29 6.15 -13.10
CA ASP A 71 -7.64 6.68 -13.33
C ASP A 71 -8.67 5.88 -12.52
N GLU A 72 -8.63 4.54 -12.63
CA GLU A 72 -9.61 3.63 -12.01
C GLU A 72 -9.01 2.82 -10.86
N VAL A 73 -8.87 3.44 -9.68
CA VAL A 73 -8.19 2.85 -8.52
C VAL A 73 -8.93 1.63 -7.92
N GLU A 74 -10.27 1.69 -7.82
CA GLU A 74 -11.07 0.57 -7.28
C GLU A 74 -10.99 -0.66 -8.19
N ALA A 75 -11.14 -0.45 -9.51
CA ALA A 75 -11.04 -1.53 -10.48
C ALA A 75 -9.62 -2.12 -10.53
N LEU A 76 -8.58 -1.29 -10.36
CA LEU A 76 -7.21 -1.76 -10.27
C LEU A 76 -6.97 -2.62 -9.03
N HIS A 77 -7.45 -2.16 -7.87
CA HIS A 77 -7.38 -2.93 -6.62
C HIS A 77 -8.02 -4.30 -6.77
N ALA A 78 -9.23 -4.37 -7.32
CA ALA A 78 -9.95 -5.62 -7.52
C ALA A 78 -9.18 -6.60 -8.43
N ARG A 79 -8.57 -6.10 -9.51
CA ARG A 79 -7.73 -6.93 -10.40
C ARG A 79 -6.49 -7.46 -9.69
N PHE A 80 -5.79 -6.61 -8.94
CA PHE A 80 -4.61 -7.01 -8.18
C PHE A 80 -4.96 -8.04 -7.11
N LEU A 81 -6.07 -7.81 -6.39
CA LEU A 81 -6.57 -8.72 -5.38
C LEU A 81 -6.86 -10.11 -5.96
N ALA A 82 -7.53 -10.16 -7.12
CA ALA A 82 -7.83 -11.41 -7.81
C ALA A 82 -6.56 -12.14 -8.27
N ALA A 83 -5.59 -11.41 -8.83
CA ALA A 83 -4.31 -11.97 -9.28
C ALA A 83 -3.50 -12.55 -8.10
N LEU A 84 -3.39 -11.79 -7.00
CA LEU A 84 -2.68 -12.21 -5.80
C LEU A 84 -3.37 -13.40 -5.13
N LYS A 85 -4.71 -13.40 -5.05
CA LYS A 85 -5.48 -14.53 -4.52
C LYS A 85 -5.28 -15.78 -5.36
N LYS A 86 -5.25 -15.66 -6.69
CA LYS A 86 -4.98 -16.77 -7.59
C LYS A 86 -3.57 -17.33 -7.41
N ALA A 87 -2.57 -16.46 -7.25
CA ALA A 87 -1.17 -16.87 -7.12
C ALA A 87 -0.83 -17.48 -5.75
N TYR A 88 -1.37 -16.90 -4.67
CA TYR A 88 -1.02 -17.28 -3.30
C TYR A 88 -2.08 -18.13 -2.59
N GLY A 89 -3.23 -18.38 -3.23
CA GLY A 89 -4.36 -19.08 -2.63
C GLY A 89 -5.12 -18.28 -1.57
N ARG A 90 -4.66 -17.07 -1.23
CA ARG A 90 -5.22 -16.20 -0.19
C ARG A 90 -5.00 -14.73 -0.50
N THR A 91 -5.72 -13.85 0.18
CA THR A 91 -5.44 -12.41 0.13
C THR A 91 -4.26 -12.09 1.04
N PRO A 92 -3.17 -11.49 0.52
CA PRO A 92 -2.03 -11.12 1.34
C PRO A 92 -2.37 -9.86 2.17
N VAL A 93 -2.85 -10.05 3.40
CA VAL A 93 -3.18 -8.95 4.34
C VAL A 93 -2.14 -8.79 5.46
N ARG A 94 -1.26 -9.78 5.64
CA ARG A 94 -0.26 -9.85 6.71
C ARG A 94 1.09 -10.30 6.15
N GLY A 95 2.17 -9.75 6.70
CA GLY A 95 3.53 -10.04 6.25
C GLY A 95 3.84 -9.40 4.91
N LEU A 96 4.76 -10.00 4.17
CA LEU A 96 5.14 -9.57 2.82
C LEU A 96 4.92 -10.71 1.81
N PRO A 97 4.45 -10.42 0.59
CA PRO A 97 3.83 -9.14 0.20
C PRO A 97 2.52 -8.91 0.97
N ARG A 98 1.99 -7.68 0.94
CA ARG A 98 0.65 -7.37 1.50
C ARG A 98 -0.04 -6.25 0.74
N MET A 99 -1.37 -6.21 0.80
CA MET A 99 -2.17 -5.16 0.19
C MET A 99 -3.24 -4.65 1.16
N THR A 100 -3.38 -3.34 1.27
CA THR A 100 -4.44 -2.74 2.09
C THR A 100 -5.81 -3.01 1.46
N ARG A 101 -6.84 -3.05 2.29
CA ARG A 101 -8.21 -3.13 1.80
C ARG A 101 -8.59 -1.82 1.10
N MET A 102 -9.37 -1.94 0.04
CA MET A 102 -10.02 -0.82 -0.63
C MET A 102 -11.51 -0.84 -0.29
N ARG A 103 -12.08 0.30 0.10
CA ARG A 103 -13.53 0.49 0.26
C ARG A 103 -14.07 1.33 -0.88
N LYS A 104 -15.37 1.16 -1.17
CA LYS A 104 -16.07 1.99 -2.15
C LYS A 104 -15.92 3.47 -1.79
N GLY A 105 -15.54 4.28 -2.75
CA GLY A 105 -15.31 5.72 -2.58
C GLY A 105 -13.93 6.09 -2.02
N GLN A 106 -13.06 5.12 -1.70
CA GLN A 106 -11.67 5.42 -1.41
C GLN A 106 -10.91 5.83 -2.68
N THR A 107 -9.89 6.64 -2.49
CA THR A 107 -9.09 7.22 -3.57
C THR A 107 -7.72 6.56 -3.73
N ARG A 108 -7.35 5.64 -2.82
CA ARG A 108 -6.04 5.01 -2.81
C ARG A 108 -6.03 3.66 -2.12
N PHE A 109 -5.05 2.83 -2.49
CA PHE A 109 -4.65 1.66 -1.71
C PHE A 109 -3.12 1.51 -1.77
N THR A 110 -2.58 0.79 -0.80
CA THR A 110 -1.14 0.51 -0.69
C THR A 110 -0.87 -0.98 -0.92
N LEU A 111 0.08 -1.27 -1.78
CA LEU A 111 0.63 -2.60 -2.01
C LEU A 111 2.09 -2.61 -1.53
N THR A 112 2.42 -3.49 -0.60
CA THR A 112 3.80 -3.75 -0.19
C THR A 112 4.31 -4.99 -0.89
N ASP A 113 5.42 -4.87 -1.62
CA ASP A 113 6.04 -5.97 -2.37
C ASP A 113 6.83 -6.93 -1.45
N PRO A 114 7.37 -8.06 -1.96
CA PRO A 114 8.16 -9.00 -1.17
C PRO A 114 9.45 -8.40 -0.56
N SER A 115 9.97 -7.32 -1.11
CA SER A 115 11.16 -6.60 -0.64
C SER A 115 10.83 -5.45 0.32
N GLY A 116 9.55 -5.26 0.65
CA GLY A 116 9.07 -4.23 1.58
C GLY A 116 8.84 -2.86 0.94
N ASN A 117 8.92 -2.73 -0.39
CA ASN A 117 8.62 -1.48 -1.08
C ASN A 117 7.12 -1.18 -1.01
N ALA A 118 6.73 0.02 -0.60
CA ALA A 118 5.34 0.47 -0.53
C ALA A 118 4.92 1.22 -1.81
N LEU A 119 3.98 0.64 -2.56
CA LEU A 119 3.41 1.23 -3.77
C LEU A 119 2.01 1.73 -3.46
N MET A 120 1.84 3.05 -3.44
CA MET A 120 0.55 3.71 -3.26
C MET A 120 -0.05 4.01 -4.63
N PHE A 121 -1.14 3.33 -4.95
CA PHE A 121 -1.92 3.61 -6.15
C PHE A 121 -2.98 4.64 -5.79
N ILE A 122 -2.94 5.79 -6.46
CA ILE A 122 -3.75 6.97 -6.11
C ILE A 122 -4.60 7.38 -7.31
N ARG A 123 -5.88 7.64 -7.08
CA ARG A 123 -6.81 8.12 -8.11
C ARG A 123 -6.38 9.51 -8.59
N ARG A 124 -6.40 9.75 -9.90
CA ARG A 124 -5.88 10.98 -10.52
C ARG A 124 -6.56 12.27 -10.04
N ASP A 125 -7.85 12.21 -9.81
CA ASP A 125 -8.70 13.30 -9.32
C ASP A 125 -8.82 13.29 -7.77
N GLU A 126 -7.91 12.62 -7.06
CA GLU A 126 -7.86 12.74 -5.61
C GLU A 126 -7.62 14.23 -5.24
N PRO A 127 -8.41 14.80 -4.31
CA PRO A 127 -8.23 16.19 -3.89
C PRO A 127 -6.78 16.48 -3.45
N ASP A 128 -6.33 17.69 -3.75
CA ASP A 128 -4.98 18.16 -3.40
C ASP A 128 -4.68 17.96 -1.91
N GLY A 129 -3.45 17.54 -1.60
CA GLY A 129 -3.00 17.30 -0.22
C GLY A 129 -2.50 15.87 0.05
N TYR A 130 -2.34 15.03 -0.97
CA TYR A 130 -1.81 13.66 -0.85
C TYR A 130 -2.54 12.84 0.21
N GLY A 131 -3.87 12.92 0.23
CA GLY A 131 -4.74 12.22 1.18
C GLY A 131 -5.14 13.08 2.38
N ASP A 132 -4.75 14.35 2.37
CA ASP A 132 -5.40 15.43 3.08
C ASP A 132 -6.48 15.99 2.16
N ASP A 133 -7.77 15.79 2.46
CA ASP A 133 -8.88 16.27 1.62
C ASP A 133 -9.15 17.77 1.78
N GLY A 134 -8.18 18.53 2.31
CA GLY A 134 -8.26 19.96 2.64
C GLY A 134 -9.23 20.28 3.79
N LYS A 135 -10.17 19.38 4.10
CA LYS A 135 -11.07 19.48 5.24
C LYS A 135 -10.33 19.01 6.48
N THR A 136 -9.78 19.97 7.23
CA THR A 136 -9.19 19.67 8.54
C THR A 136 -10.27 19.03 9.43
N PRO A 137 -10.11 17.76 9.83
CA PRO A 137 -11.12 17.11 10.66
C PRO A 137 -11.26 17.89 11.97
N THR A 138 -12.49 18.25 12.34
CA THR A 138 -12.75 18.99 13.57
C THR A 138 -12.90 18.04 14.75
N SER A 139 -13.47 16.85 14.52
CA SER A 139 -13.68 15.81 15.51
C SER A 139 -12.37 15.12 15.94
N ILE A 140 -12.37 14.53 17.13
CA ILE A 140 -11.24 13.75 17.64
C ILE A 140 -11.03 12.52 16.75
N LEU A 141 -12.12 11.88 16.35
CA LEU A 141 -12.10 10.63 15.61
C LEU A 141 -11.71 10.82 14.15
N GLY A 142 -12.17 11.90 13.50
CA GLY A 142 -11.69 12.32 12.19
C GLY A 142 -10.18 12.61 12.18
N LYS A 143 -9.66 13.29 13.22
CA LYS A 143 -8.21 13.53 13.37
C LYS A 143 -7.43 12.23 13.56
N ALA A 144 -8.00 11.28 14.32
CA ALA A 144 -7.40 9.98 14.54
C ALA A 144 -7.35 9.14 13.26
N LEU A 145 -8.45 9.10 12.49
CA LEU A 145 -8.51 8.45 11.17
C LEU A 145 -7.46 8.99 10.21
N LYS A 146 -7.37 10.32 10.09
CA LYS A 146 -6.35 10.99 9.26
C LYS A 146 -4.94 10.62 9.71
N THR A 147 -4.68 10.61 11.01
CA THR A 147 -3.37 10.27 11.57
C THR A 147 -3.02 8.80 11.35
N ALA A 148 -3.96 7.90 11.58
CA ALA A 148 -3.78 6.46 11.39
C ALA A 148 -3.47 6.11 9.93
N ARG A 149 -4.18 6.71 8.97
CA ARG A 149 -3.87 6.59 7.54
C ARG A 149 -2.42 7.01 7.26
N ARG A 150 -1.99 8.16 7.77
CA ARG A 150 -0.61 8.65 7.54
C ARG A 150 0.45 7.72 8.11
N LEU A 151 0.23 7.21 9.32
CA LEU A 151 1.14 6.27 9.97
C LEU A 151 1.27 4.97 9.17
N ARG A 152 0.15 4.47 8.65
CA ARG A 152 0.12 3.24 7.86
C ARG A 152 0.75 3.43 6.47
N ASP A 153 0.25 4.38 5.69
CA ASP A 153 0.62 4.51 4.27
C ASP A 153 2.05 5.04 4.07
N PHE A 154 2.50 5.97 4.92
CA PHE A 154 3.79 6.64 4.73
C PHE A 154 4.88 6.17 5.70
N LYS A 155 4.51 5.58 6.85
CA LYS A 155 5.49 5.06 7.82
C LYS A 155 5.48 3.54 7.95
N GLY A 156 4.50 2.84 7.36
CA GLY A 156 4.33 1.40 7.57
C GLY A 156 4.05 1.01 9.02
N ASP A 157 3.69 1.97 9.88
CA ASP A 157 3.59 1.81 11.34
C ASP A 157 2.15 1.47 11.74
N ASP A 158 1.78 0.22 11.48
CA ASP A 158 0.45 -0.32 11.81
C ASP A 158 0.17 -0.27 13.32
N ALA A 159 1.20 -0.46 14.16
CA ALA A 159 1.07 -0.45 15.60
C ALA A 159 0.71 0.95 16.13
N ALA A 160 1.41 1.99 15.65
CA ALA A 160 1.07 3.36 16.00
C ALA A 160 -0.30 3.77 15.43
N ALA A 161 -0.64 3.32 14.21
CA ALA A 161 -1.95 3.57 13.62
C ALA A 161 -3.07 2.99 14.50
N ALA A 162 -2.93 1.74 14.96
CA ALA A 162 -3.89 1.08 15.84
C ALA A 162 -4.04 1.82 17.17
N LYS A 163 -2.92 2.20 17.79
CA LYS A 163 -2.90 2.94 19.07
C LYS A 163 -3.65 4.27 19.00
N VAL A 164 -3.51 5.00 17.89
CA VAL A 164 -4.20 6.28 17.69
C VAL A 164 -5.72 6.08 17.57
N LEU A 165 -6.17 5.05 16.85
CA LEU A 165 -7.60 4.72 16.75
C LEU A 165 -8.16 4.26 18.10
N ASP A 166 -7.45 3.40 18.82
CA ASP A 166 -7.85 2.90 20.14
C ASP A 166 -8.05 4.05 21.15
N ALA A 167 -7.15 5.05 21.12
CA ALA A 167 -7.25 6.21 21.99
C ALA A 167 -8.49 7.08 21.67
N ALA A 168 -8.86 7.22 20.40
CA ALA A 168 -10.03 7.99 19.99
C ALA A 168 -11.34 7.25 20.27
N LEU A 169 -11.39 5.94 19.99
CA LEU A 169 -12.59 5.10 20.14
C LEU A 169 -13.08 4.99 21.59
N LYS A 170 -12.18 5.12 22.57
CA LYS A 170 -12.50 5.15 24.02
C LYS A 170 -13.39 6.33 24.44
N LYS A 171 -13.43 7.41 23.67
CA LYS A 171 -14.25 8.59 23.97
C LYS A 171 -15.60 8.44 23.26
N PRO A 172 -16.76 8.43 23.96
CA PRO A 172 -18.07 8.19 23.34
C PRO A 172 -18.41 9.25 22.27
N ASP A 173 -18.22 10.53 22.58
CA ASP A 173 -18.58 11.67 21.71
C ASP A 173 -17.40 12.17 20.83
N ALA A 174 -16.53 11.25 20.39
CA ALA A 174 -15.30 11.60 19.67
C ALA A 174 -15.51 12.10 18.23
N GLY A 175 -16.69 11.89 17.65
CA GLY A 175 -16.98 12.15 16.24
C GLY A 175 -18.36 11.61 15.84
N THR A 176 -18.65 11.61 14.54
CA THR A 176 -19.93 11.11 14.02
C THR A 176 -20.02 9.58 14.07
N GLU A 177 -21.23 9.04 13.92
CA GLU A 177 -21.44 7.58 13.79
C GLU A 177 -20.65 7.01 12.61
N GLN A 178 -20.68 7.68 11.46
CA GLN A 178 -19.92 7.28 10.27
C GLN A 178 -18.41 7.25 10.53
N GLU A 179 -17.86 8.26 11.21
CA GLU A 179 -16.45 8.26 11.57
C GLU A 179 -16.15 7.07 12.49
N ARG A 180 -17.00 6.81 13.49
CA ARG A 180 -16.81 5.72 14.44
C ARG A 180 -16.83 4.35 13.76
N GLU A 181 -17.78 4.10 12.87
CA GLU A 181 -17.82 2.89 12.05
C GLU A 181 -16.54 2.72 11.22
N GLN A 182 -16.11 3.79 10.57
CA GLN A 182 -14.88 3.80 9.77
C GLN A 182 -13.65 3.47 10.63
N ALA A 183 -13.53 4.02 11.84
CA ALA A 183 -12.41 3.76 12.75
C ALA A 183 -12.42 2.33 13.30
N LEU A 184 -13.59 1.77 13.62
CA LEU A 184 -13.70 0.37 14.05
C LEU A 184 -13.27 -0.57 12.92
N ALA A 185 -13.71 -0.30 11.69
CA ALA A 185 -13.33 -1.11 10.54
C ALA A 185 -11.83 -0.99 10.20
N ASP A 186 -11.24 0.20 10.30
CA ASP A 186 -9.79 0.39 10.12
C ASP A 186 -8.99 -0.31 11.22
N ARG A 187 -9.47 -0.26 12.47
CA ARG A 187 -8.83 -0.94 13.59
C ARG A 187 -8.89 -2.46 13.48
N ALA A 188 -10.00 -3.01 12.98
CA ALA A 188 -10.13 -4.44 12.72
C ALA A 188 -9.14 -4.91 11.63
N GLU A 189 -8.95 -4.12 10.57
CA GLU A 189 -7.96 -4.42 9.54
C GLU A 189 -6.52 -4.39 10.09
N LEU A 190 -6.22 -3.41 10.94
CA LEU A 190 -4.93 -3.32 11.63
C LEU A 190 -4.70 -4.52 12.58
N ALA A 191 -5.73 -4.99 13.26
CA ALA A 191 -5.65 -6.17 14.13
C ALA A 191 -5.20 -7.42 13.35
N VAL A 192 -5.73 -7.62 12.14
CA VAL A 192 -5.32 -8.70 11.24
C VAL A 192 -3.87 -8.52 10.77
N ALA A 193 -3.51 -7.29 10.36
CA ALA A 193 -2.15 -6.97 9.90
C ALA A 193 -1.09 -7.20 10.98
N LEU A 194 -1.42 -6.87 12.23
CA LEU A 194 -0.58 -7.07 13.42
C LEU A 194 -0.58 -8.53 13.93
N GLY A 195 -1.51 -9.36 13.44
CA GLY A 195 -1.67 -10.74 13.90
C GLY A 195 -2.31 -10.87 15.28
N GLU A 196 -3.02 -9.83 15.74
CA GLU A 196 -3.81 -9.85 16.98
C GLU A 196 -5.03 -10.76 16.86
N VAL A 197 -5.56 -10.91 15.64
CA VAL A 197 -6.68 -11.80 15.30
C VAL A 197 -6.37 -12.60 14.02
N PRO A 198 -6.99 -13.78 13.83
CA PRO A 198 -6.88 -14.52 12.58
C PRO A 198 -7.41 -13.70 11.40
N ASP A 199 -6.80 -13.87 10.24
CA ASP A 199 -7.35 -13.33 9.00
C ASP A 199 -8.67 -14.05 8.68
N PRO A 200 -9.81 -13.35 8.61
CA PRO A 200 -11.11 -13.98 8.33
C PRO A 200 -11.17 -14.63 6.95
N ALA A 201 -10.25 -14.31 6.03
CA ALA A 201 -10.11 -14.98 4.73
C ALA A 201 -9.16 -16.19 4.76
N SER A 202 -8.60 -16.53 5.93
CA SER A 202 -7.80 -17.74 6.18
C SER A 202 -8.60 -18.88 6.82
N LEU A 203 -9.91 -18.70 7.02
CA LEU A 203 -10.91 -19.73 7.36
C LEU A 203 -11.64 -20.17 6.09
#